data_AF-A0A0C9ZPV6-F1
#
_entry.id   AF-A0A0C9ZPV6-F1
#
_cell.length_a   1.000
_cell.length_b   1.000
_cell.length_c   1.000
_cell.angle_alpha   90.00
_cell.angle_beta   90.00
_cell.angle_gamma   90.00
#
_symmetry.space_group_name_H-M   'P 1'
#
loop_
_entity.id
_entity.type
_entity.pdbx_description
1 polymer ?
#
loop_
_entity_poly.entity_id
_entity_poly.type
_entity_poly.pdbx_seq_one_letter_code
_entity_poly.pdbx_strand_id
1 'polypeptide(L)'
;MSRTYRIPNFLARCPRKTYPINVNLVTLEEEHNRWVDSFPLFGDEERTGCKRGQIPLFASCCYPTADLETLHAVVSHMIALIFLDHANDTATVEEAEETAKLFISAFDDPSAGLESPNRFVRLISRSVGSFVRIPSLAVSDRTAVLHLEQLLLSVRLIKPIVAKQISPSRKLPYRRRSIG
;
A
#
# COMPACT_ATOMS: atom_id res chain seq x y z
N MET A 1 34.53 9.75 -13.33
CA MET A 1 34.39 10.03 -11.88
C MET A 1 32.94 9.84 -11.49
N SER A 2 32.64 8.86 -10.62
CA SER A 2 31.28 8.64 -10.10
C SER A 2 30.86 9.82 -9.23
N ARG A 3 29.68 10.40 -9.49
CA ARG A 3 29.10 11.46 -8.67
C ARG A 3 28.31 10.81 -7.53
N THR A 4 28.83 10.88 -6.31
CA THR A 4 28.11 10.43 -5.12
C THR A 4 27.17 11.52 -4.62
N TYR A 5 25.87 11.24 -4.62
CA TYR A 5 24.87 12.12 -4.00
C TYR A 5 24.87 11.92 -2.48
N ARG A 6 24.87 13.01 -1.71
CA ARG A 6 24.69 12.99 -0.25
C ARG A 6 23.26 13.37 0.08
N ILE A 7 22.52 12.48 0.74
CA ILE A 7 21.17 12.76 1.22
C ILE A 7 21.28 13.73 2.41
N PRO A 8 20.62 14.91 2.38
CA PRO A 8 20.61 15.83 3.51
C PRO A 8 19.99 15.17 4.76
N ASN A 9 20.47 15.54 5.95
CA ASN A 9 19.85 15.08 7.19
C ASN A 9 18.49 15.78 7.40
N PHE A 10 17.42 15.17 6.89
CA PHE A 10 16.06 15.68 7.01
C PHE A 10 15.54 15.62 8.46
N LEU A 11 16.03 14.69 9.27
CA LEU A 11 15.65 14.58 10.69
C LEU A 11 16.11 15.80 11.50
N ALA A 12 17.29 16.32 11.21
CA ALA A 12 17.78 17.55 11.85
C ALA A 12 16.99 18.80 11.42
N ARG A 13 16.36 18.76 10.24
CA ARG A 13 15.61 19.90 9.68
C ARG A 13 14.12 19.88 10.02
N CYS A 14 13.58 18.72 10.35
CA CYS A 14 12.18 18.53 10.72
C CYS A 14 12.13 18.16 12.21
N PRO A 15 12.00 19.13 13.14
CA PRO A 15 11.91 18.81 14.56
C PRO A 15 10.77 17.80 14.77
N ARG A 16 11.14 16.60 15.25
CA ARG A 16 10.18 15.53 15.49
C ARG A 16 9.14 16.03 16.47
N LYS A 17 7.90 16.15 16.01
CA LYS A 17 6.76 16.14 16.92
C LYS A 17 6.76 14.76 17.58
N THR A 18 6.88 14.73 18.90
CA THR A 18 6.74 13.50 19.68
C THR A 18 5.27 13.14 19.68
N TYR A 19 4.85 12.40 18.67
CA TYR A 19 3.54 11.78 18.69
C TYR A 19 3.60 10.54 19.58
N PRO A 20 2.55 10.29 20.40
CA PRO A 20 2.45 9.04 21.12
C PRO A 20 2.43 7.88 20.11
N ILE A 21 3.06 6.77 20.46
CA ILE A 21 2.96 5.51 19.71
C ILE A 21 1.76 4.76 20.29
N ASN A 22 0.96 4.12 19.44
CA ASN A 22 -0.14 3.29 19.90
C ASN A 22 0.32 2.21 20.90
N VAL A 23 -0.43 2.02 21.99
CA VAL A 23 -0.13 1.05 23.05
C VAL A 23 -0.13 -0.41 22.56
N ASN A 24 -0.81 -0.68 21.45
CA ASN A 24 -0.94 -2.02 20.86
C ASN A 24 0.22 -2.39 19.93
N LEU A 25 1.25 -1.55 19.76
CA LEU A 25 2.34 -1.80 18.82
C LEU A 25 3.01 -3.17 19.00
N VAL A 26 3.34 -3.55 20.24
CA VAL A 26 4.06 -4.81 20.51
C VAL A 26 3.25 -6.01 20.02
N THR A 27 1.97 -6.08 20.41
CA THR A 27 1.05 -7.14 19.98
C THR A 27 0.87 -7.14 18.46
N LEU A 28 0.65 -5.96 17.86
CA LEU A 28 0.49 -5.80 16.42
C LEU A 28 1.72 -6.28 15.65
N GLU A 29 2.93 -5.99 16.13
CA GLU A 29 4.19 -6.38 15.50
C GLU A 29 4.42 -7.90 15.59
N GLU A 30 4.15 -8.52 16.74
CA GLU A 30 4.25 -9.97 16.91
C GLU A 30 3.28 -10.71 15.98
N GLU A 31 2.02 -10.26 15.91
CA GLU A 31 1.01 -10.88 15.07
C GLU A 31 1.28 -10.66 13.58
N HIS A 32 1.74 -9.46 13.19
CA HIS A 32 2.20 -9.18 11.84
C HIS A 32 3.37 -10.10 11.44
N ASN A 33 4.38 -10.23 12.31
CA ASN A 33 5.54 -11.09 12.04
C ASN A 33 5.14 -12.56 11.88
N ARG A 34 4.21 -13.05 12.73
CA ARG A 34 3.65 -14.39 12.63
C ARG A 34 2.87 -14.59 11.32
N TRP A 35 2.09 -13.59 10.90
CA TRP A 35 1.38 -13.62 9.63
C TRP A 35 2.36 -13.69 8.44
N VAL A 36 3.40 -12.87 8.43
CA VAL A 36 4.46 -12.88 7.39
C VAL A 36 5.16 -14.25 7.33
N ASP A 37 5.45 -14.86 8.48
CA ASP A 37 6.09 -16.19 8.54
C ASP A 37 5.17 -17.31 8.07
N SER A 38 3.87 -17.21 8.37
CA SER A 38 2.87 -18.19 7.93
C SER A 38 2.61 -18.14 6.42
N PHE A 39 3.18 -17.16 5.72
CA PHE A 39 2.87 -16.86 4.34
C PHE A 39 3.62 -17.81 3.39
N PRO A 40 2.92 -18.69 2.65
CA PRO A 40 3.57 -19.77 1.90
C PRO A 40 4.25 -19.30 0.61
N LEU A 41 3.88 -18.12 0.09
CA LEU A 41 4.43 -17.59 -1.16
C LEU A 41 5.66 -16.69 -0.95
N PHE A 42 6.02 -16.36 0.30
CA PHE A 42 7.22 -15.56 0.55
C PHE A 42 8.42 -16.46 0.73
N GLY A 43 9.49 -16.15 0.01
CA GLY A 43 10.83 -16.62 0.33
C GLY A 43 11.41 -15.86 1.51
N ASP A 44 12.63 -16.23 1.89
CA ASP A 44 13.31 -15.64 3.05
C ASP A 44 13.61 -14.15 2.85
N GLU A 45 13.87 -13.74 1.60
CA GLU A 45 14.12 -12.34 1.25
C GLU A 45 12.84 -11.51 1.40
N GLU A 46 11.71 -11.97 0.86
CA GLU A 46 10.43 -11.26 0.98
C GLU A 46 9.94 -11.18 2.42
N ARG A 47 10.09 -12.26 3.21
CA ARG A 47 9.79 -12.24 4.65
C ARG A 47 10.65 -11.22 5.39
N THR A 48 11.95 -11.23 5.13
CA THR A 48 12.89 -10.28 5.74
C THR A 48 12.56 -8.84 5.35
N GLY A 49 12.24 -8.61 4.07
CA GLY A 49 11.83 -7.31 3.55
C GLY A 49 10.56 -6.78 4.23
N CYS A 50 9.51 -7.61 4.32
CA CYS A 50 8.25 -7.24 4.98
C CYS A 50 8.47 -6.85 6.45
N LYS A 51 9.21 -7.66 7.21
CA LYS A 51 9.49 -7.39 8.63
C LYS A 51 10.33 -6.12 8.83
N ARG A 52 11.32 -5.88 7.96
CA ARG A 52 12.15 -4.66 7.99
C ARG A 52 11.38 -3.40 7.61
N GLY A 53 10.25 -3.52 6.91
CA GLY A 53 9.41 -2.39 6.54
C GLY A 53 8.77 -1.66 7.72
N GLN A 54 8.74 -2.27 8.92
CA GLN A 54 8.17 -1.68 10.14
C GLN A 54 6.75 -1.10 9.94
N ILE A 55 5.92 -1.76 9.13
CA ILE A 55 4.55 -1.34 8.83
C ILE A 55 3.70 -1.20 10.11
N PRO A 56 3.79 -2.11 11.11
CA PRO A 56 3.11 -1.94 12.40
C PRO A 56 3.49 -0.65 13.15
N LEU A 57 4.77 -0.28 13.13
CA LEU A 57 5.26 0.95 13.76
C LEU A 57 4.72 2.18 13.04
N PHE A 58 4.71 2.17 11.72
CA PHE A 58 4.13 3.27 10.93
C PHE A 58 2.64 3.45 11.25
N ALA A 59 1.85 2.37 11.22
CA ALA A 59 0.43 2.40 11.56
C ALA A 59 0.21 2.91 13.00
N SER A 60 1.01 2.44 13.96
CA SER A 60 0.94 2.86 15.36
C SER A 60 1.30 4.32 15.58
N CYS A 61 2.18 4.89 14.76
CA CYS A 61 2.50 6.33 14.77
C CYS A 61 1.38 7.18 14.15
N CYS A 62 0.74 6.68 13.09
CA CYS A 62 -0.34 7.39 12.39
C CYS A 62 -1.66 7.36 13.17
N TYR A 63 -1.92 6.28 13.91
CA TYR A 63 -3.19 6.03 14.60
C TYR A 63 -2.95 5.72 16.08
N PRO A 64 -2.51 6.69 16.89
CA PRO A 64 -2.05 6.44 18.27
C PRO A 64 -3.17 6.01 19.23
N THR A 65 -4.43 6.27 18.88
CA THR A 65 -5.61 5.98 19.71
C THR A 65 -6.48 4.85 19.14
N ALA A 66 -6.12 4.27 17.99
CA ALA A 66 -6.89 3.18 17.39
C ALA A 66 -6.82 1.90 18.25
N ASP A 67 -7.90 1.13 18.25
CA ASP A 67 -7.88 -0.22 18.79
C ASP A 67 -7.02 -1.16 17.93
N LEU A 68 -6.67 -2.31 18.50
CA LEU A 68 -5.82 -3.30 17.84
C LEU A 68 -6.43 -3.80 16.52
N GLU A 69 -7.75 -3.96 16.49
CA GLU A 69 -8.49 -4.42 15.32
C GLU A 69 -8.39 -3.45 14.13
N THR A 70 -8.59 -2.15 14.39
CA THR A 70 -8.41 -1.09 13.39
C THR A 70 -6.97 -1.06 12.89
N LEU A 71 -5.98 -1.24 13.77
CA LEU A 71 -4.58 -1.31 13.36
C LEU A 71 -4.30 -2.51 12.46
N HIS A 72 -4.88 -3.69 12.72
CA HIS A 72 -4.77 -4.83 11.81
C HIS A 72 -5.31 -4.50 10.43
N ALA A 73 -6.50 -3.90 10.35
CA ALA A 73 -7.10 -3.50 9.08
C ALA A 73 -6.19 -2.53 8.31
N VAL A 74 -5.63 -1.52 9.00
CA VAL A 74 -4.68 -0.55 8.41
C VAL A 74 -3.42 -1.25 7.90
N VAL A 75 -2.79 -2.10 8.73
CA VAL A 75 -1.57 -2.83 8.36
C VAL A 75 -1.81 -3.74 7.17
N SER A 76 -2.90 -4.52 7.17
CA SER A 76 -3.28 -5.38 6.05
C SER A 76 -3.53 -4.58 4.77
N HIS A 77 -4.20 -3.42 4.88
CA HIS A 77 -4.42 -2.55 3.73
C HIS A 77 -3.12 -1.98 3.16
N MET A 78 -2.23 -1.48 4.01
CA MET A 78 -0.91 -0.98 3.60
C MET A 78 -0.07 -2.05 2.89
N ILE A 79 -0.05 -3.27 3.43
CA ILE A 79 0.66 -4.40 2.83
C ILE A 79 0.09 -4.71 1.43
N ALA A 80 -1.23 -4.72 1.30
CA ALA A 80 -1.89 -4.96 0.03
C ALA A 80 -1.52 -3.89 -1.02
N LEU A 81 -1.43 -2.62 -0.60
CA LEU A 81 -0.97 -1.52 -1.47
C LEU A 81 0.50 -1.66 -1.86
N ILE A 82 1.39 -2.03 -0.94
CA ILE A 82 2.81 -2.26 -1.24
C ILE A 82 2.97 -3.38 -2.26
N PHE A 83 2.20 -4.48 -2.15
CA PHE A 83 2.25 -5.55 -3.15
C PHE A 83 1.70 -5.12 -4.50
N LEU A 84 0.64 -4.32 -4.51
CA LEU A 84 0.10 -3.77 -5.76
C LEU A 84 1.12 -2.87 -6.45
N ASP A 85 1.77 -1.98 -5.69
CA ASP A 85 2.83 -1.09 -6.17
C ASP A 85 3.99 -1.90 -6.77
N HIS A 86 4.48 -2.89 -6.02
CA HIS A 86 5.57 -3.75 -6.48
C HIS A 86 5.21 -4.60 -7.71
N ALA A 87 3.97 -5.10 -7.79
CA ALA A 87 3.50 -5.81 -8.98
C ALA A 87 3.44 -4.90 -10.22
N ASN A 88 3.19 -3.60 -10.02
CA ASN A 88 3.08 -2.62 -11.09
C ASN A 88 4.43 -2.02 -11.50
N ASP A 89 5.48 -2.07 -10.66
CA ASP A 89 6.81 -1.51 -10.95
C ASP A 89 7.41 -2.01 -12.26
N THR A 90 7.15 -3.27 -12.62
CA THR A 90 7.67 -3.89 -13.85
C THR A 90 6.59 -4.17 -14.90
N ALA A 91 5.33 -3.85 -14.60
CA ALA A 91 4.20 -4.12 -15.47
C ALA A 91 4.12 -3.12 -16.63
N THR A 92 3.59 -3.56 -17.77
CA THR A 92 3.06 -2.64 -18.78
C THR A 92 1.86 -1.88 -18.25
N VAL A 93 1.49 -0.78 -18.92
CA VAL A 93 0.31 0.01 -18.52
C VAL A 93 -0.95 -0.86 -18.54
N GLU A 94 -1.11 -1.69 -19.55
CA GLU A 94 -2.25 -2.58 -19.73
C GLU A 94 -2.31 -3.66 -18.62
N GLU A 95 -1.18 -4.25 -18.26
CA GLU A 95 -1.09 -5.23 -17.16
C GLU A 95 -1.38 -4.60 -15.79
N ALA A 96 -0.89 -3.37 -15.57
CA ALA A 96 -1.16 -2.62 -14.35
C ALA A 96 -2.64 -2.25 -14.23
N GLU A 97 -3.26 -1.80 -15.33
CA GLU A 97 -4.70 -1.52 -15.38
C GLU A 97 -5.54 -2.77 -15.10
N GLU A 98 -5.18 -3.90 -15.69
CA GLU A 98 -5.90 -5.16 -15.46
C GLU A 98 -5.73 -5.66 -14.02
N THR A 99 -4.51 -5.60 -13.48
CA THR A 99 -4.23 -5.94 -12.08
C THR A 99 -5.01 -5.04 -11.12
N ALA A 100 -5.06 -3.73 -11.40
CA ALA A 100 -5.85 -2.78 -10.61
C ALA A 100 -7.35 -3.09 -10.65
N LYS A 101 -7.92 -3.46 -11.81
CA LYS A 101 -9.33 -3.87 -11.92
C LYS A 101 -9.63 -5.11 -11.08
N LEU A 102 -8.76 -6.13 -11.15
CA LEU A 102 -8.91 -7.34 -10.35
C LEU A 102 -8.86 -7.02 -8.85
N PHE A 103 -7.93 -6.15 -8.44
CA PHE A 103 -7.79 -5.73 -7.06
C PHE A 103 -9.02 -4.94 -6.56
N ILE A 104 -9.51 -3.98 -7.34
CA ILE A 104 -10.70 -3.20 -7.01
C ILE A 104 -11.93 -4.12 -6.90
N SER A 105 -12.09 -5.04 -7.86
CA SER A 105 -13.20 -5.99 -7.86
C SER A 105 -13.16 -6.90 -6.64
N ALA A 106 -11.98 -7.37 -6.25
CA ALA A 106 -11.77 -8.17 -5.04
C ALA A 106 -12.01 -7.38 -3.74
N PHE A 107 -11.79 -6.07 -3.77
CA PHE A 107 -12.05 -5.20 -2.62
C PHE A 107 -13.55 -4.95 -2.44
N ASP A 108 -14.28 -4.74 -3.53
CA ASP A 108 -15.73 -4.55 -3.53
C ASP A 108 -16.48 -5.88 -3.25
N ASP A 109 -15.99 -6.98 -3.82
CA ASP A 109 -16.50 -8.35 -3.62
C ASP A 109 -15.34 -9.35 -3.43
N PRO A 110 -15.05 -9.77 -2.18
CA PRO A 110 -14.00 -10.75 -1.91
C PRO A 110 -14.19 -12.08 -2.66
N SER A 111 -15.43 -12.49 -2.97
CA SER A 111 -15.68 -13.72 -3.73
C SER A 111 -15.18 -13.61 -5.16
N ALA A 112 -15.34 -12.45 -5.82
CA ALA A 112 -14.79 -12.20 -7.15
C ALA A 112 -13.25 -12.34 -7.17
N GLY A 113 -12.59 -11.94 -6.08
CA GLY A 113 -11.15 -12.03 -5.98
C GLY A 113 -10.62 -13.46 -5.74
N LEU A 114 -11.42 -14.38 -5.19
CA LEU A 114 -11.05 -15.80 -5.01
C LEU A 114 -10.87 -16.55 -6.33
N GLU A 115 -11.58 -16.13 -7.37
CA GLU A 115 -11.50 -16.67 -8.73
C GLU A 115 -10.46 -15.95 -9.60
N SER A 116 -9.77 -14.94 -9.05
CA SER A 116 -8.83 -14.13 -9.82
C SER A 116 -7.64 -14.98 -10.33
N PRO A 117 -7.20 -14.80 -11.60
CA PRO A 117 -5.98 -15.43 -12.07
C PRO A 117 -4.75 -14.94 -11.30
N ASN A 118 -4.80 -13.71 -10.78
CA ASN A 118 -3.73 -13.11 -10.01
C ASN A 118 -3.65 -13.73 -8.60
N ARG A 119 -2.52 -14.37 -8.29
CA ARG A 119 -2.27 -15.04 -7.00
C ARG A 119 -2.38 -14.11 -5.79
N PHE A 120 -1.98 -12.84 -5.94
CA PHE A 120 -2.02 -11.86 -4.86
C PHE A 120 -3.43 -11.37 -4.60
N VAL A 121 -4.22 -11.16 -5.67
CA VAL A 121 -5.64 -10.80 -5.53
C VAL A 121 -6.40 -11.92 -4.81
N ARG A 122 -6.19 -13.18 -5.20
CA ARG A 122 -6.79 -14.34 -4.49
C ARG A 122 -6.42 -14.38 -3.03
N LEU A 123 -5.16 -14.14 -2.74
CA LEU A 123 -4.66 -14.13 -1.39
C LEU A 123 -5.31 -13.04 -0.53
N ILE A 124 -5.30 -11.78 -0.99
CA ILE A 124 -5.90 -10.67 -0.25
C ILE A 124 -7.38 -10.97 -0.01
N SER A 125 -8.07 -11.52 -1.00
CA SER A 125 -9.47 -11.92 -0.89
C SER A 125 -9.72 -12.98 0.18
N ARG A 126 -8.82 -13.98 0.30
CA ARG A 126 -8.86 -15.00 1.37
C ARG A 126 -8.62 -14.38 2.74
N SER A 127 -7.65 -13.47 2.83
CA SER A 127 -7.34 -12.76 4.08
C SER A 127 -8.53 -11.91 4.50
N VAL A 128 -9.10 -11.11 3.59
CA VAL A 128 -10.32 -10.31 3.85
C VAL A 128 -11.47 -11.21 4.30
N GLY A 129 -11.73 -12.35 3.65
CA GLY A 129 -12.77 -13.29 4.11
C GLY A 129 -12.53 -13.88 5.50
N SER A 130 -11.27 -13.97 5.93
CA SER A 130 -10.88 -14.42 7.27
C SER A 130 -11.01 -13.32 8.33
N PHE A 131 -10.80 -12.06 7.94
CA PHE A 131 -10.97 -10.87 8.78
C PHE A 131 -12.44 -10.38 8.83
N VAL A 132 -13.26 -10.60 7.79
CA VAL A 132 -14.67 -10.12 7.69
C VAL A 132 -15.66 -10.89 8.58
N ARG A 133 -15.20 -11.82 9.42
CA ARG A 133 -15.98 -12.23 10.62
C ARG A 133 -15.92 -11.20 11.76
N ILE A 134 -15.48 -9.98 11.47
CA ILE A 134 -15.71 -8.81 12.29
C ILE A 134 -17.15 -8.35 12.06
N PRO A 135 -18.03 -8.37 13.09
CA PRO A 135 -19.37 -7.83 12.97
C PRO A 135 -19.27 -6.37 12.52
N SER A 136 -20.08 -6.00 11.52
CA SER A 136 -20.13 -4.70 10.85
C SER A 136 -19.43 -3.58 11.61
N LEU A 137 -18.44 -2.96 10.96
CA LEU A 137 -17.86 -1.66 11.30
C LEU A 137 -18.96 -0.60 11.47
N ALA A 138 -19.70 -0.65 12.58
CA ALA A 138 -20.34 0.50 13.19
C ALA A 138 -19.22 1.27 13.89
N VAL A 139 -18.27 1.78 13.09
CA VAL A 139 -17.20 2.63 13.56
C VAL A 139 -17.85 3.93 13.99
N SER A 140 -18.07 4.06 15.29
CA SER A 140 -18.53 5.28 15.94
C SER A 140 -17.53 6.44 15.78
N ASP A 141 -16.30 6.16 15.36
CA ASP A 141 -15.26 7.15 15.15
C ASP A 141 -15.18 7.59 13.68
N ARG A 142 -15.94 8.65 13.34
CA ARG A 142 -15.96 9.26 11.99
C ARG A 142 -14.56 9.56 11.45
N THR A 143 -13.55 9.69 12.30
CA THR A 143 -12.18 10.06 11.91
C THR A 143 -11.46 8.92 11.17
N ALA A 144 -11.61 7.67 11.62
CA ALA A 144 -10.98 6.51 10.97
C ALA A 144 -11.66 6.20 9.62
N VAL A 145 -12.99 6.34 9.55
CA VAL A 145 -13.76 6.20 8.31
C VAL A 145 -13.36 7.27 7.30
N LEU A 146 -13.24 8.53 7.71
CA LEU A 146 -12.77 9.61 6.82
C LEU A 146 -11.35 9.36 6.31
N HIS A 147 -10.45 8.80 7.13
CA HIS A 147 -9.09 8.46 6.68
C HIS A 147 -9.05 7.28 5.70
N LEU A 148 -9.85 6.23 5.93
CA LEU A 148 -10.02 5.12 4.99
C LEU A 148 -10.69 5.56 3.69
N GLU A 149 -11.72 6.40 3.76
CA GLU A 149 -12.34 7.04 2.59
C GLU A 149 -11.36 7.96 1.86
N GLN A 150 -10.50 8.68 2.57
CA GLN A 150 -9.47 9.54 1.98
C GLN A 150 -8.33 8.72 1.35
N LEU A 151 -8.03 7.54 1.90
CA LEU A 151 -7.13 6.54 1.30
C LEU A 151 -7.75 5.91 0.03
N LEU A 152 -9.02 5.52 0.08
CA LEU A 152 -9.78 5.06 -1.07
C LEU A 152 -9.95 6.16 -2.14
N LEU A 153 -10.12 7.41 -1.72
CA LEU A 153 -10.13 8.59 -2.58
C LEU A 153 -8.76 8.83 -3.21
N SER A 154 -7.65 8.63 -2.50
CA SER A 154 -6.31 8.74 -3.10
C SER A 154 -6.07 7.63 -4.13
N VAL A 155 -6.55 6.40 -3.90
CA VAL A 155 -6.58 5.34 -4.92
C VAL A 155 -7.47 5.74 -6.12
N ARG A 156 -8.64 6.34 -5.88
CA ARG A 156 -9.52 6.86 -6.95
C ARG A 156 -8.92 8.06 -7.69
N LEU A 157 -8.06 8.86 -7.04
CA LEU A 157 -7.33 9.98 -7.62
C LEU A 157 -6.10 9.54 -8.43
N ILE A 158 -5.63 8.30 -8.27
CA ILE A 158 -4.62 7.71 -9.16
C ILE A 158 -5.20 7.49 -10.57
N LYS A 159 -6.50 7.16 -10.70
CA LYS A 159 -7.17 6.95 -12.01
C LYS A 159 -6.95 8.11 -13.02
N PRO A 160 -7.17 9.40 -12.68
CA PRO A 160 -6.94 10.50 -13.62
C PRO A 160 -5.45 10.83 -13.85
N ILE A 161 -4.54 10.46 -12.95
CA ILE A 161 -3.09 10.69 -13.11
C ILE A 161 -2.52 9.70 -14.12
N VAL A 162 -2.91 8.42 -14.01
CA VAL A 162 -2.59 7.40 -15.02
C VAL A 162 -3.21 7.76 -16.36
N ALA A 163 -4.49 8.17 -16.40
CA ALA A 163 -5.15 8.61 -17.64
C ALA A 163 -4.49 9.83 -18.32
N LYS A 164 -3.88 10.75 -17.56
CA LYS A 164 -3.16 11.92 -18.12
C LYS A 164 -1.77 11.58 -18.63
N GLN A 165 -1.07 10.60 -18.06
CA GLN A 165 0.23 10.14 -18.58
C GLN A 165 0.10 9.29 -19.85
N ILE A 166 -1.09 8.71 -20.10
CA ILE A 166 -1.44 7.96 -21.33
C ILE A 166 -1.71 8.89 -22.53
N SER A 167 -1.78 10.21 -22.35
CA SER A 167 -1.86 11.10 -23.50
C SER A 167 -0.53 11.03 -24.28
N PRO A 168 -0.52 10.57 -25.54
CA PRO A 168 0.71 10.36 -26.28
C PRO A 168 1.45 11.69 -26.34
N SER A 169 2.65 11.69 -25.78
CA SER A 169 3.57 12.81 -25.80
C SER A 169 3.65 13.29 -27.24
N ARG A 170 3.01 14.43 -27.55
CA ARG A 170 3.09 15.08 -28.85
C ARG A 170 4.57 15.25 -29.14
N LYS A 171 5.11 14.44 -30.07
CA LYS A 171 6.48 14.53 -30.53
C LYS A 171 6.70 15.97 -30.99
N LEU A 172 7.30 16.80 -30.14
CA LEU A 172 7.75 18.13 -30.52
C LEU A 172 8.83 17.90 -31.58
N PRO A 173 8.69 18.47 -32.79
CA PRO A 173 9.66 18.27 -33.85
C PRO A 173 11.02 18.80 -33.37
N TYR A 174 12.00 17.90 -33.31
CA TYR A 174 13.38 18.22 -32.98
C TYR A 174 13.96 19.11 -34.09
N ARG A 175 13.90 20.42 -33.89
CA ARG A 175 14.45 21.41 -34.81
C ARG A 175 15.97 21.42 -34.67
N ARG A 176 16.68 20.67 -35.52
CA ARG A 176 18.15 20.79 -35.67
C ARG A 176 18.48 22.25 -35.98
N ARG A 177 19.14 22.94 -35.04
CA ARG A 177 19.88 24.17 -35.37
C ARG A 177 21.17 23.74 -36.04
N SER A 178 21.26 23.96 -37.35
CA SER A 178 22.54 24.01 -38.06
C SER A 178 23.29 25.24 -37.54
N ILE A 179 24.42 25.00 -36.87
CA ILE A 179 25.40 26.05 -36.58
C ILE A 179 26.20 26.20 -37.87
N GLY A 180 26.02 27.33 -38.54
CA GLY A 180 26.95 27.86 -39.52
C GLY A 180 27.92 28.82 -38.85
#